data_AF-A0A7M7PN80-F1
#
_entry.id   AF-A0A7M7PN80-F1
#
_cell.length_a   1.000
_cell.length_b   1.000
_cell.length_c   1.000
_cell.angle_alpha   90.00
_cell.angle_beta   90.00
_cell.angle_gamma   90.00
#
_symmetry.space_group_name_H-M   'P 1'
#
loop_
_entity.id
_entity.type
_entity.pdbx_description
1 polymer ?
#
loop_
_entity_poly.entity_id
_entity_poly.type
_entity_poly.pdbx_seq_one_letter_code
_entity_poly.pdbx_strand_id
1 'polypeptide(L)'
;MATRLNITWSTSPGNTGLFETCSVSITSGEVINRVVAITTHPPATLSGLHPYTEYTFYMNCSNSLGMRTRLEFPAQTTLKAEPHPPTDVTVTEVTQTSAVASWEPPRVTSGNGIVDGYVVFAELQNCLSSSCSTVLTSKIIMHILA
;
A
#
# COMPACT_ATOMS: atom_id res chain seq x y z
N MET A 1 1.71 5.80 1.96
CA MET A 1 0.51 5.25 2.66
C MET A 1 -0.68 5.26 1.71
N ALA A 2 -1.02 4.12 1.10
CA ALA A 2 -2.15 4.02 0.18
C ALA A 2 -3.16 2.97 0.65
N THR A 3 -4.00 3.34 1.62
CA THR A 3 -5.07 2.48 2.18
C THR A 3 -6.46 3.00 1.82
N ARG A 4 -6.61 3.70 0.69
CA ARG A 4 -7.86 4.34 0.29
C ARG A 4 -8.38 3.71 -0.98
N LEU A 5 -9.61 3.21 -0.93
CA LEU A 5 -10.39 2.82 -2.09
C LEU A 5 -11.61 3.74 -2.17
N ASN A 6 -11.91 4.22 -3.38
CA ASN A 6 -13.12 5.00 -3.66
C ASN A 6 -14.15 4.07 -4.30
N ILE A 7 -15.36 4.04 -3.76
CA ILE A 7 -16.49 3.35 -4.37
C ILE A 7 -17.48 4.39 -4.90
N THR A 8 -17.90 4.22 -6.15
CA THR A 8 -18.96 5.00 -6.81
C THR A 8 -20.11 4.07 -7.20
N TRP A 9 -21.34 4.56 -7.10
CA TRP A 9 -22.54 3.86 -7.57
C TRP A 9 -23.55 4.87 -8.10
N SER A 10 -24.37 4.45 -9.07
CA SER A 10 -25.52 5.22 -9.54
C SER A 10 -26.80 4.68 -8.91
N THR A 11 -27.69 5.58 -8.51
CA THR A 11 -29.06 5.21 -8.14
C THR A 11 -29.81 4.77 -9.40
N SER A 12 -30.60 3.69 -9.31
CA SER A 12 -31.49 3.26 -10.41
C SER A 12 -32.38 4.43 -10.86
N PRO A 13 -32.67 4.59 -12.17
CA PRO A 13 -33.52 5.68 -12.69
C PRO A 13 -34.91 5.78 -12.05
N GLY A 14 -35.41 4.71 -11.41
CA GLY A 14 -36.69 4.68 -10.68
C GLY A 14 -36.61 5.02 -9.19
N ASN A 15 -35.40 5.19 -8.63
CA ASN A 15 -35.18 5.56 -7.23
C ASN A 15 -34.86 7.05 -7.14
N THR A 16 -35.91 7.87 -7.16
CA THR A 16 -35.83 9.33 -6.94
C THR A 16 -35.59 9.71 -5.49
N GLY A 17 -35.57 8.75 -4.57
CA GLY A 17 -35.27 8.97 -3.16
C GLY A 17 -33.76 8.90 -2.90
N LEU A 18 -33.20 9.98 -2.36
CA LEU A 18 -31.89 9.95 -1.71
C LEU A 18 -31.90 8.81 -0.68
N PHE A 19 -30.95 7.87 -0.77
CA PHE A 19 -30.77 6.92 0.31
C PHE A 19 -30.37 7.70 1.57
N GLU A 20 -31.18 7.63 2.62
CA GLU A 20 -30.89 8.38 3.85
C GLU A 20 -29.61 7.88 4.51
N THR A 21 -29.31 6.58 4.39
CA THR A 21 -28.07 6.01 4.89
C THR A 21 -27.68 4.75 4.13
N CYS A 22 -26.42 4.70 3.70
CA CYS A 22 -25.74 3.54 3.16
C CYS A 22 -24.55 3.17 4.05
N SER A 23 -24.40 1.90 4.37
CA SER A 23 -23.22 1.35 5.04
C SER A 23 -22.45 0.46 4.08
N VAL A 24 -21.13 0.62 4.02
CA VAL A 24 -20.22 -0.26 3.29
C VAL A 24 -19.52 -1.18 4.29
N SER A 25 -19.67 -2.48 4.09
CA SER A 25 -19.00 -3.53 4.84
C SER A 25 -18.05 -4.34 3.97
N ILE A 26 -16.98 -4.84 4.55
CA ILE A 26 -15.96 -5.65 3.88
C ILE A 26 -15.87 -7.05 4.47
N THR A 27 -15.46 -7.99 3.62
CA THR A 27 -15.01 -9.31 4.04
C THR A 27 -13.65 -9.62 3.39
N SER A 28 -12.67 -10.06 4.18
CA SER A 28 -11.40 -10.68 3.76
C SER A 28 -11.13 -11.88 4.67
N GLY A 29 -10.23 -12.80 4.31
CA GLY A 29 -10.07 -14.09 5.02
C GLY A 29 -10.16 -14.05 6.56
N GLU A 30 -9.58 -13.03 7.22
CA GLU A 30 -9.64 -12.81 8.67
C GLU A 30 -10.77 -11.87 9.14
N VAL A 31 -11.23 -10.96 8.28
CA VAL A 31 -12.22 -9.91 8.62
C VAL A 31 -13.57 -10.23 7.98
N ILE A 32 -14.63 -10.38 8.79
CA ILE A 32 -15.96 -10.73 8.26
C ILE A 32 -16.95 -9.58 8.52
N ASN A 33 -17.61 -9.11 7.44
CA ASN A 33 -18.70 -8.12 7.50
C ASN A 33 -18.40 -6.84 8.30
N ARG A 34 -17.16 -6.37 8.31
CA ARG A 34 -16.76 -5.17 9.05
C ARG A 34 -17.22 -3.91 8.32
N VAL A 35 -17.96 -3.03 8.99
CA VAL A 35 -18.35 -1.73 8.43
C VAL A 35 -17.14 -0.79 8.39
N VAL A 36 -16.86 -0.23 7.22
CA VAL A 36 -15.70 0.64 6.95
C VAL A 36 -16.05 2.03 6.45
N ALA A 37 -17.33 2.24 6.08
CA ALA A 37 -17.86 3.56 5.76
C ALA A 37 -19.37 3.61 5.99
N ILE A 38 -19.86 4.78 6.38
CA ILE A 38 -21.28 5.13 6.36
C ILE A 38 -21.38 6.43 5.57
N THR A 39 -22.31 6.49 4.62
CA THR A 39 -22.47 7.63 3.73
C THR A 39 -23.92 7.80 3.32
N THR A 40 -24.29 9.01 2.95
CA THR A 40 -25.61 9.33 2.39
C THR A 40 -25.54 9.52 0.88
N HIS A 41 -24.35 9.73 0.31
CA HIS A 41 -24.14 9.99 -1.11
C HIS A 41 -22.80 9.41 -1.61
N PRO A 42 -22.69 9.02 -2.88
CA PRO A 42 -21.40 8.67 -3.47
C PRO A 42 -20.56 9.94 -3.75
N PRO A 43 -19.21 9.84 -3.76
CA PRO A 43 -18.41 8.66 -3.42
C PRO A 43 -18.23 8.48 -1.91
N ALA A 44 -17.86 7.26 -1.50
CA ALA A 44 -17.42 6.98 -0.12
C ALA A 44 -15.97 6.56 -0.08
N THR A 45 -15.22 7.09 0.89
CA THR A 45 -13.84 6.68 1.17
C THR A 45 -13.83 5.59 2.22
N LEU A 46 -13.22 4.45 1.90
CA LEU A 46 -13.03 3.35 2.84
C LEU A 46 -11.70 3.53 3.58
N SER A 47 -11.68 3.20 4.88
CA SER A 47 -10.51 3.39 5.73
C SER A 47 -10.26 2.19 6.64
N GLY A 48 -9.04 2.09 7.17
CA GLY A 48 -8.63 1.00 8.06
C GLY A 48 -8.59 -0.37 7.36
N LEU A 49 -8.23 -0.40 6.08
CA LEU A 49 -7.98 -1.63 5.32
C LEU A 49 -6.51 -2.05 5.51
N HIS A 50 -6.28 -3.36 5.61
CA HIS A 50 -4.93 -3.92 5.55
C HIS A 50 -4.38 -3.89 4.12
N PRO A 51 -3.08 -3.58 3.93
CA PRO A 51 -2.44 -3.56 2.63
C PRO A 51 -2.24 -4.98 2.08
N TYR A 52 -2.06 -5.07 0.76
CA TYR A 52 -1.94 -6.35 0.01
C TYR A 52 -2.98 -7.41 0.42
N THR A 53 -4.21 -6.98 0.69
CA THR A 53 -5.31 -7.84 1.12
C THR A 53 -6.46 -7.73 0.13
N GLU A 54 -6.99 -8.88 -0.28
CA GLU A 54 -8.20 -8.96 -1.10
C GLU A 54 -9.45 -8.79 -0.23
N TYR A 55 -10.34 -7.89 -0.63
CA TYR A 55 -11.62 -7.64 0.04
C TYR A 55 -12.78 -7.79 -0.93
N THR A 56 -13.86 -8.42 -0.48
CA THR A 56 -15.19 -8.30 -1.07
C THR A 56 -15.96 -7.20 -0.36
N PHE A 57 -16.64 -6.33 -1.12
CA PHE A 57 -17.36 -5.18 -0.57
C PHE A 57 -18.87 -5.39 -0.72
N TYR A 58 -19.59 -5.06 0.34
CA TYR A 58 -21.05 -5.09 0.39
C TYR A 58 -21.56 -3.72 0.79
N MET A 59 -22.47 -3.17 0.00
CA MET A 59 -23.17 -1.93 0.34
C MET A 59 -24.61 -2.26 0.72
N ASN A 60 -25.03 -1.77 1.87
CA ASN A 60 -26.39 -1.89 2.36
C ASN A 60 -26.96 -0.48 2.50
N CYS A 61 -27.99 -0.15 1.73
CA CYS A 61 -28.66 1.15 1.77
C CYS A 61 -30.10 0.99 2.23
N SER A 62 -30.60 1.98 2.96
CA SER A 62 -32.01 2.13 3.32
C SER A 62 -32.52 3.53 3.02
N ASN A 63 -33.77 3.64 2.58
CA ASN A 63 -34.48 4.91 2.48
C ASN A 63 -35.59 5.03 3.55
N SER A 64 -36.14 6.24 3.71
CA SER A 64 -37.22 6.53 4.67
C SER A 64 -38.52 5.78 4.40
N LEU A 65 -38.70 5.27 3.18
CA LEU A 65 -39.84 4.42 2.79
C LEU A 65 -39.66 2.96 3.20
N GLY A 66 -38.57 2.62 3.91
CA GLY A 66 -38.28 1.26 4.37
C GLY A 66 -37.72 0.34 3.28
N MET A 67 -37.40 0.87 2.10
CA MET A 67 -36.78 0.10 1.02
C MET A 67 -35.31 -0.15 1.36
N ARG A 68 -34.88 -1.40 1.23
CA ARG A 68 -33.50 -1.83 1.52
C ARG A 68 -32.88 -2.42 0.26
N THR A 69 -31.68 -1.99 -0.05
CA THR A 69 -30.90 -2.52 -1.19
C THR A 69 -29.56 -3.02 -0.68
N ARG A 70 -29.22 -4.26 -1.03
CA ARG A 70 -27.89 -4.83 -0.84
C ARG A 70 -27.23 -5.00 -2.19
N LEU A 71 -26.01 -4.47 -2.32
CA LEU A 71 -25.16 -4.62 -3.49
C LEU A 71 -23.86 -5.30 -3.08
N GLU A 72 -23.40 -6.23 -3.90
CA GLU A 72 -22.09 -6.86 -3.78
C GLU A 72 -21.23 -6.37 -4.94
N PHE A 73 -20.01 -5.96 -4.63
CA PHE A 73 -19.03 -5.52 -5.62
C PHE A 73 -17.99 -6.61 -5.86
N PRO A 74 -17.36 -6.61 -7.05
CA PRO A 74 -16.22 -7.48 -7.31
C PRO A 74 -15.14 -7.34 -6.23
N ALA A 75 -14.46 -8.44 -5.93
CA ALA A 75 -13.32 -8.41 -5.03
C ALA A 75 -12.24 -7.47 -5.57
N GLN A 76 -11.60 -6.71 -4.69
CA GLN A 76 -10.47 -5.84 -5.03
C GLN A 76 -9.35 -6.05 -4.03
N THR A 77 -8.11 -6.05 -4.53
CA THR A 77 -6.90 -6.14 -3.71
C THR A 77 -6.35 -4.75 -3.46
N THR A 78 -6.16 -4.38 -2.19
CA THR A 78 -5.51 -3.12 -1.83
C THR A 78 -4.05 -3.12 -2.29
N LEU A 79 -3.50 -1.93 -2.54
CA LEU A 79 -2.09 -1.77 -2.88
C LEU A 79 -1.16 -2.35 -1.80
N LYS A 80 0.05 -2.75 -2.22
CA LYS A 80 1.11 -3.15 -1.30
C LYS A 80 1.49 -1.96 -0.42
N ALA A 81 1.81 -2.22 0.85
CA ALA A 81 2.51 -1.24 1.66
C ALA A 81 3.95 -1.10 1.18
N GLU A 82 4.52 0.08 1.40
CA GLU A 82 5.93 0.32 1.13
C GLU A 82 6.76 -0.61 2.01
N PRO A 83 7.65 -1.44 1.43
CA PRO A 83 8.50 -2.32 2.21
C PRO A 83 9.42 -1.53 3.11
N HIS A 84 9.80 -2.13 4.24
CA HIS A 84 10.81 -1.55 5.11
C HIS A 84 12.15 -1.45 4.39
N PRO A 85 13.06 -0.54 4.79
CA PRO A 85 14.40 -0.52 4.22
C PRO A 85 15.15 -1.83 4.51
N PRO A 86 16.08 -2.25 3.64
CA PRO A 86 16.98 -3.37 3.90
C PRO A 86 17.82 -3.12 5.17
N THR A 87 18.17 -4.18 5.89
CA THR A 87 19.02 -4.11 7.09
C THR A 87 20.42 -4.61 6.81
N ASP A 88 21.35 -4.33 7.73
CA ASP A 88 22.72 -4.85 7.71
C ASP A 88 23.46 -4.63 6.38
N VAL A 89 23.29 -3.42 5.81
CA VAL A 89 23.96 -3.01 4.58
C VAL A 89 25.46 -2.87 4.86
N THR A 90 26.27 -3.70 4.22
CA THR A 90 27.73 -3.66 4.32
C THR A 90 28.36 -3.59 2.94
N VAL A 91 29.54 -2.98 2.89
CA VAL A 91 30.36 -2.89 1.68
C VAL A 91 31.72 -3.53 1.97
N THR A 92 32.10 -4.50 1.17
CA THR A 92 33.33 -5.28 1.28
C THR A 92 34.06 -5.32 -0.07
N GLU A 93 35.27 -5.88 -0.07
CA GLU A 93 36.07 -6.11 -1.29
C GLU A 93 36.22 -4.86 -2.17
N VAL A 94 36.45 -3.71 -1.53
CA VAL A 94 36.62 -2.43 -2.22
C VAL A 94 37.96 -2.39 -2.94
N THR A 95 37.90 -2.20 -4.24
CA THR A 95 39.04 -1.94 -5.12
C THR A 95 38.88 -0.55 -5.76
N GLN A 96 39.81 -0.19 -6.65
CA GLN A 96 39.73 1.07 -7.40
C GLN A 96 38.51 1.13 -8.35
N THR A 97 37.96 -0.03 -8.76
CA THR A 97 36.88 -0.10 -9.77
C THR A 97 35.71 -1.02 -9.37
N SER A 98 35.76 -1.65 -8.20
CA SER A 98 34.73 -2.57 -7.74
C SER A 98 34.51 -2.47 -6.25
N ALA A 99 33.32 -2.84 -5.82
CA ALA A 99 32.98 -3.11 -4.43
C ALA A 99 31.86 -4.15 -4.41
N VAL A 100 31.78 -4.92 -3.34
CA VAL A 100 30.69 -5.85 -3.09
C VAL A 100 29.80 -5.24 -2.02
N ALA A 101 28.50 -5.10 -2.31
CA ALA A 101 27.50 -4.67 -1.35
C ALA A 101 26.65 -5.88 -0.95
N SER A 102 26.42 -6.06 0.35
CA SER A 102 25.53 -7.09 0.89
C SER A 102 24.57 -6.49 1.91
N TRP A 103 23.38 -7.09 2.05
CA TRP A 103 22.32 -6.64 2.95
C TRP A 103 21.38 -7.79 3.30
N GLU A 104 20.65 -7.63 4.39
CA GLU A 104 19.53 -8.49 4.75
C GLU A 104 18.22 -7.99 4.11
N PRO A 105 17.35 -8.90 3.63
CA PRO A 105 16.02 -8.53 3.15
C PRO A 105 15.23 -7.76 4.23
N PRO A 106 14.40 -6.80 3.81
CA PRO A 106 13.60 -6.05 4.76
C PRO A 106 12.62 -6.97 5.49
N ARG A 107 12.34 -6.64 6.76
CA ARG A 107 11.38 -7.40 7.55
C ARG A 107 10.02 -7.36 6.85
N VAL A 108 9.50 -8.53 6.51
CA VAL A 108 8.16 -8.68 5.94
C VAL A 108 7.16 -8.57 7.09
N THR A 109 6.51 -7.42 7.21
CA THR A 109 5.32 -7.25 8.05
C THR A 109 4.06 -7.49 7.20
N SER A 110 2.94 -7.80 7.86
CA SER A 110 1.66 -8.05 7.18
C SER A 110 1.33 -6.90 6.21
N GLY A 111 1.26 -7.22 4.92
CA GLY A 111 0.82 -6.30 3.86
C GLY A 111 1.92 -5.54 3.10
N ASN A 112 3.20 -5.73 3.40
CA ASN A 112 4.31 -5.20 2.56
C ASN A 112 4.49 -5.99 1.25
N GLY A 113 3.79 -7.12 1.11
CA GLY A 113 3.88 -7.99 -0.06
C GLY A 113 5.28 -8.60 -0.23
N ILE A 114 5.55 -9.13 -1.43
CA ILE A 114 6.87 -9.63 -1.84
C ILE A 114 7.66 -8.45 -2.43
N VAL A 115 8.93 -8.34 -2.04
CA VAL A 115 9.88 -7.37 -2.61
C VAL A 115 10.15 -7.75 -4.06
N ASP A 116 9.85 -6.84 -5.00
CA ASP A 116 10.02 -7.11 -6.44
C ASP A 116 11.47 -6.90 -6.91
N GLY A 117 12.25 -6.07 -6.20
CA GLY A 117 13.66 -5.84 -6.48
C GLY A 117 14.31 -4.73 -5.64
N TYR A 118 15.62 -4.57 -5.81
CA TYR A 118 16.44 -3.55 -5.15
C TYR A 118 17.10 -2.65 -6.19
N VAL A 119 17.12 -1.34 -5.95
CA VAL A 119 17.92 -0.37 -6.72
C VAL A 119 19.09 0.07 -5.84
N VAL A 120 20.32 -0.09 -6.33
CA VAL A 120 21.55 0.25 -5.61
C VAL A 120 22.21 1.45 -6.28
N PHE A 121 22.33 2.56 -5.55
CA PHE A 121 23.05 3.75 -6.02
C PHE A 121 24.46 3.79 -5.43
N ALA A 122 25.46 4.15 -6.23
CA ALA A 122 26.82 4.41 -5.76
C ALA A 122 27.18 5.86 -6.08
N GLU A 123 27.50 6.63 -5.04
CA GLU A 123 27.96 8.02 -5.18
C GLU A 123 29.48 8.11 -4.97
N LEU A 124 30.17 8.79 -5.89
CA LEU A 124 31.58 9.13 -5.72
C LEU A 124 31.68 10.30 -4.74
N GLN A 125 32.24 10.07 -3.56
CA GLN A 125 32.50 11.15 -2.63
C GLN A 125 33.89 11.73 -2.92
N ASN A 126 33.94 13.00 -3.31
CA ASN A 126 35.21 13.69 -3.55
C ASN A 126 36.01 13.77 -2.25
N CYS A 127 37.11 13.03 -2.19
CA CYS A 127 38.10 13.15 -1.13
C CYS A 127 38.94 14.42 -1.37
N LEU A 128 38.74 15.46 -0.54
CA LEU A 128 39.41 16.77 -0.68
C LEU A 128 40.78 16.84 0.02
N SER A 129 41.33 15.74 0.56
CA SER A 129 42.63 15.74 1.24
C SER A 129 43.68 14.88 0.52
N SER A 130 44.92 15.38 0.48
CA SER A 130 46.09 14.76 -0.17
C SER A 130 46.60 13.47 0.48
N SER A 131 45.98 13.02 1.58
CA SER A 131 46.23 11.71 2.20
C SER A 131 45.14 10.68 1.91
N CYS A 132 44.11 11.03 1.15
CA CYS A 132 43.06 10.09 0.78
C CYS A 132 43.48 9.30 -0.46
N SER A 133 44.15 8.16 -0.25
CA SER A 133 44.21 7.10 -1.24
C SER A 133 42.81 6.48 -1.36
N THR A 134 41.99 7.08 -2.22
CA THR A 134 40.67 6.62 -2.71
C THR A 134 39.83 5.89 -1.66
N VAL A 135 39.21 6.64 -0.76
CA VAL A 135 38.11 6.11 0.05
C VAL A 135 36.80 6.51 -0.62
N LEU A 136 36.30 5.63 -1.48
CA LEU A 136 34.89 5.63 -1.86
C LEU A 136 34.10 5.13 -0.66
N THR A 137 33.76 6.02 0.27
CA THR A 137 32.63 5.75 1.17
C THR A 137 31.38 5.96 0.33
N SER A 138 31.02 4.91 -0.43
CA SER A 138 29.79 4.90 -1.20
C SER A 138 28.62 4.98 -0.23
N LYS A 139 27.91 6.11 -0.26
CA LYS A 139 26.56 6.15 0.29
C LYS A 139 25.68 5.29 -0.63
N ILE A 140 25.46 4.04 -0.25
CA ILE A 140 24.51 3.19 -0.95
C ILE A 140 23.11 3.56 -0.51
N ILE A 141 22.36 4.17 -1.42
CA ILE A 141 20.92 4.38 -1.24
C ILE A 141 20.24 3.16 -1.86
N MET A 142 19.44 2.45 -1.07
CA MET A 142 18.60 1.37 -1.57
C MET A 142 17.15 1.81 -1.61
N HIS A 143 16.56 1.76 -2.81
CA HIS A 143 15.12 1.86 -3.00
C HIS A 143 14.54 0.48 -3.24
N ILE A 144 13.43 0.18 -2.57
CA ILE A 144 12.68 -1.03 -2.79
C ILE A 144 11.55 -0.74 -3.77
N LEU A 145 11.39 -1.64 -4.74
CA LEU A 145 10.26 -1.64 -5.67
C LEU A 145 9.13 -2.48 -5.07
N ALA A 146 7.90 -1.94 -5.14
CA ALA A 146 6.68 -2.54 -4.60
C ALA A 146 5.58 -2.57 -5.66
#